data_AF-A0A4U3LAE2-F1
#
_entry.id   AF-A0A4U3LAE2-F1
#
_cell.length_a   1.000
_cell.length_b   1.000
_cell.length_c   1.000
_cell.angle_alpha   90.00
_cell.angle_beta   90.00
_cell.angle_gamma   90.00
#
_symmetry.space_group_name_H-M   'P 1'
#
loop_
_entity.id
_entity.type
_entity.pdbx_description
1 polymer ?
#
loop_
_entity_poly.entity_id
_entity_poly.type
_entity_poly.pdbx_seq_one_letter_code
_entity_poly.pdbx_strand_id
1 'polypeptide(L)'
;MLMFTEKEFAAFEVAGLDERMAVIRAQIQPIFQELDTYFAEQLAPELGTELFVHIAQHRRRTVYPPENTWSALSPNKRGYKMQPHFQLGIWG
;
A
#
# COMPACT_ATOMS: atom_id res chain seq x y z
N MET A 1 12.85 9.17 9.33
CA MET A 1 12.31 7.80 9.46
C MET A 1 10.94 7.82 8.82
N LEU A 2 10.76 7.13 7.69
CA LEU A 2 9.47 7.09 6.99
C LEU A 2 8.60 6.01 7.63
N MET A 3 7.82 6.43 8.61
CA MET A 3 6.80 5.66 9.31
C MET A 3 5.48 6.38 9.13
N PHE A 4 4.36 5.67 9.31
CA PHE A 4 3.07 6.34 9.42
C PHE A 4 3.03 7.19 10.70
N THR A 5 2.54 8.41 10.55
CA THR A 5 2.27 9.34 11.64
C THR A 5 0.78 9.65 11.66
N GLU A 6 0.32 10.38 12.69
CA GLU A 6 -1.08 10.84 12.79
C GLU A 6 -1.59 11.48 11.49
N LYS A 7 -0.71 12.14 10.73
CA LYS A 7 -1.04 12.72 9.43
C LYS A 7 -1.62 11.69 8.45
N GLU A 8 -1.00 10.52 8.34
CA GLU A 8 -1.45 9.48 7.40
C GLU A 8 -2.71 8.77 7.90
N PHE A 9 -2.92 8.68 9.21
CA PHE A 9 -4.18 8.20 9.79
C PHE A 9 -5.32 9.20 9.53
N ALA A 10 -5.06 10.51 9.63
CA ALA A 10 -6.06 11.55 9.36
C ALA A 10 -6.57 11.55 7.90
N ALA A 11 -5.84 10.92 6.96
CA ALA A 11 -6.31 10.75 5.59
C ALA A 11 -7.67 10.03 5.51
N PHE A 12 -7.99 9.16 6.47
CA PHE A 12 -9.24 8.40 6.48
C PHE A 12 -10.45 9.22 6.97
N GLU A 13 -10.23 10.38 7.58
CA GLU A 13 -11.28 11.33 7.97
C GLU A 13 -11.80 12.15 6.79
N VAL A 14 -11.04 12.19 5.68
CA VAL A 14 -11.44 12.90 4.46
C VAL A 14 -12.71 12.26 3.89
N ALA A 15 -13.77 13.06 3.79
CA ALA A 15 -15.02 12.65 3.18
C ALA A 15 -14.90 12.66 1.65
N GLY A 16 -15.61 11.74 0.99
CA GLY A 16 -15.59 11.60 -0.47
C GLY A 16 -14.53 10.62 -0.98
N LEU A 17 -14.90 9.84 -2.00
CA LEU A 17 -14.01 8.84 -2.61
C LEU A 17 -12.82 9.49 -3.30
N ASP A 18 -13.05 10.51 -4.12
CA ASP A 18 -12.01 11.11 -4.95
C ASP A 18 -11.02 11.91 -4.10
N GLU A 19 -11.54 12.68 -3.14
CA GLU A 19 -10.77 13.47 -2.20
C GLU A 19 -9.90 12.58 -1.30
N ARG A 20 -10.48 11.53 -0.71
CA ARG A 20 -9.72 10.58 0.11
C ARG A 20 -8.65 9.88 -0.72
N MET A 21 -8.97 9.46 -1.95
CA MET A 21 -7.99 8.82 -2.83
C MET A 21 -6.85 9.76 -3.24
N ALA A 22 -7.11 11.05 -3.43
CA ALA A 22 -6.07 12.04 -3.69
C ALA A 22 -5.11 12.16 -2.50
N VAL A 23 -5.64 12.20 -1.27
CA VAL A 23 -4.84 12.26 -0.04
C VAL A 23 -4.06 10.96 0.18
N ILE A 24 -4.68 9.79 0.01
CA ILE A 24 -3.99 8.49 0.09
C ILE A 24 -2.81 8.43 -0.87
N ARG A 25 -2.99 8.87 -2.13
CA ARG A 25 -1.91 8.90 -3.13
C ARG A 25 -0.78 9.85 -2.73
N ALA A 26 -1.11 11.02 -2.22
CA ALA A 26 -0.11 12.03 -1.87
C ALA A 26 0.65 11.72 -0.58
N GLN A 27 0.00 11.11 0.42
CA GLN A 27 0.55 10.97 1.77
C GLN A 27 0.95 9.54 2.11
N ILE A 28 0.17 8.53 1.71
CA ILE A 28 0.38 7.14 2.15
C ILE A 28 1.20 6.35 1.13
N GLN A 29 0.92 6.49 -0.18
CA GLN A 29 1.60 5.68 -1.21
C GLN A 29 3.13 5.85 -1.26
N PRO A 30 3.71 7.05 -1.05
CA PRO A 30 5.17 7.20 -0.99
C PRO A 30 5.79 6.42 0.18
N ILE A 31 5.12 6.37 1.33
CA ILE A 31 5.59 5.61 2.50
C ILE A 31 5.52 4.11 2.22
N PHE A 32 4.43 3.63 1.62
CA PHE A 32 4.36 2.24 1.16
C PHE A 32 5.48 1.90 0.19
N GLN A 33 5.74 2.77 -0.79
CA GLN A 33 6.78 2.52 -1.79
C GLN A 33 8.14 2.36 -1.13
N GLU A 34 8.49 3.23 -0.18
CA GLU A 34 9.80 3.16 0.47
C GLU A 34 9.92 1.96 1.42
N LEU A 35 8.94 1.75 2.29
CA LEU A 35 8.94 0.64 3.24
C LEU A 35 8.96 -0.72 2.53
N ASP A 36 8.11 -0.90 1.51
CA ASP A 36 8.06 -2.17 0.79
C ASP A 36 9.31 -2.38 -0.07
N THR A 37 9.93 -1.34 -0.64
CA THR A 37 11.23 -1.48 -1.30
C THR A 37 12.28 -2.00 -0.31
N TYR A 38 12.34 -1.41 0.89
CA TYR A 38 13.23 -1.88 1.95
C TYR A 38 12.93 -3.33 2.33
N PHE A 39 11.67 -3.69 2.58
CA PHE A 39 11.29 -5.06 2.93
C PHE A 39 11.55 -6.06 1.81
N ALA A 40 11.36 -5.69 0.54
CA ALA A 40 11.67 -6.55 -0.60
C ALA A 40 13.17 -6.90 -0.63
N GLU A 41 14.05 -5.93 -0.40
CA GLU A 41 15.50 -6.14 -0.34
C GLU A 41 15.92 -7.07 0.80
N GLN A 42 15.24 -6.98 1.96
CA GLN A 42 15.54 -7.84 3.11
C GLN A 42 14.98 -9.27 2.94
N LEU A 43 13.76 -9.41 2.42
CA LEU A 43 13.06 -10.70 2.33
C LEU A 43 13.48 -11.53 1.12
N ALA A 44 13.88 -10.90 0.00
CA ALA A 44 14.20 -11.63 -1.23
C ALA A 44 15.33 -12.67 -1.05
N PRO A 45 16.44 -12.39 -0.34
CA PRO A 45 17.47 -13.39 -0.04
C PRO A 45 16.97 -14.56 0.82
N GLU A 46 16.13 -14.28 1.82
CA GLU A 46 15.59 -15.31 2.72
C GLU A 46 14.62 -16.25 2.01
N LEU A 47 13.87 -15.72 1.05
CA LEU A 47 12.88 -16.48 0.27
C LEU A 47 13.46 -17.09 -1.01
N GLY A 48 14.69 -16.73 -1.39
CA GLY A 48 15.31 -17.14 -2.65
C GLY A 48 14.51 -16.71 -3.89
N THR A 49 13.83 -15.56 -3.82
CA THR A 49 12.90 -15.08 -4.86
C THR A 49 12.80 -13.56 -4.82
N GLU A 50 12.83 -12.93 -5.99
CA GLU A 50 12.59 -11.49 -6.14
C GLU A 50 11.15 -11.13 -5.77
N LEU A 51 10.97 -10.04 -5.02
CA LEU A 51 9.66 -9.52 -4.65
C LEU A 51 9.43 -8.16 -5.32
N PHE A 52 8.24 -7.98 -5.87
CA PHE A 52 7.80 -6.74 -6.51
C PHE A 52 6.79 -6.02 -5.62
N VAL A 53 6.95 -4.70 -5.50
CA VAL A 53 6.04 -3.82 -4.75
C VAL A 53 4.76 -3.58 -5.56
N HIS A 54 3.60 -3.76 -4.92
CA HIS A 54 2.28 -3.49 -5.48
C HIS A 54 1.45 -2.64 -4.52
N ILE A 55 1.16 -1.41 -4.89
CA ILE A 55 0.31 -0.53 -4.09
C ILE A 55 -1.16 -0.69 -4.51
N ALA A 56 -2.07 -0.83 -3.53
CA ALA A 56 -3.49 -0.95 -3.80
C ALA A 56 -4.03 0.32 -4.47
N GLN A 57 -4.73 0.14 -5.60
CA GLN A 57 -5.22 1.25 -6.41
C GLN A 57 -6.73 1.51 -6.26
N HIS A 58 -7.45 0.68 -5.51
CA HIS A 58 -8.90 0.81 -5.27
C HIS A 58 -9.77 0.99 -6.53
N ARG A 59 -9.32 0.52 -7.71
CA ARG A 59 -9.95 0.73 -9.04
C ARG A 59 -11.42 0.27 -9.16
N ARG A 60 -11.92 -0.53 -8.22
CA ARG A 60 -13.30 -1.05 -8.22
C ARG A 60 -14.23 -0.28 -7.27
N ARG A 61 -13.74 0.72 -6.52
CA ARG A 61 -14.57 1.59 -5.69
C ARG A 61 -15.21 2.67 -6.57
N THR A 62 -16.52 2.85 -6.40
CA THR A 62 -17.31 3.80 -7.21
C THR A 62 -18.12 4.78 -6.37
N VAL A 63 -18.38 4.48 -5.10
CA VAL A 63 -19.25 5.29 -4.22
C VAL A 63 -18.61 5.50 -2.85
N TYR A 64 -18.20 4.42 -2.19
CA TYR A 64 -17.68 4.49 -0.82
C TYR A 64 -16.15 4.63 -0.80
N PRO A 65 -15.60 5.65 -0.11
CA PRO A 65 -14.17 5.75 0.10
C PRO A 65 -13.64 4.56 0.90
N PRO A 66 -12.39 4.14 0.69
CA PRO A 66 -11.84 3.00 1.43
C PRO A 66 -11.56 3.35 2.90
N GLU A 67 -11.86 2.42 3.81
CA GLU A 67 -11.54 2.51 5.25
C GLU A 67 -10.08 2.12 5.55
N ASN A 68 -9.41 1.51 4.58
CA ASN A 68 -8.02 1.10 4.66
C ASN A 68 -7.34 1.17 3.30
N THR A 69 -6.03 1.16 3.32
CA THR A 69 -5.25 0.92 2.11
C THR A 69 -4.04 0.09 2.46
N TRP A 70 -3.48 -0.58 1.46
CA TRP A 70 -2.34 -1.46 1.66
C TRP A 70 -1.41 -1.44 0.46
N SER A 71 -0.19 -1.89 0.70
CA SER A 71 0.75 -2.35 -0.30
C SER A 71 1.00 -3.84 -0.12
N ALA A 72 1.63 -4.46 -1.12
CA ALA A 72 1.90 -5.88 -1.13
C ALA A 72 3.22 -6.19 -1.81
N LEU A 73 3.90 -7.21 -1.29
CA LEU A 73 5.09 -7.81 -1.90
C LEU A 73 4.74 -9.17 -2.49
N SER A 74 4.99 -9.34 -3.78
CA SER A 74 4.63 -10.56 -4.52
C SER A 74 5.75 -10.94 -5.50
N PRO A 75 6.00 -12.24 -5.73
CA PRO A 75 6.95 -12.69 -6.75
C PRO A 75 6.46 -12.44 -8.18
N ASN A 76 5.19 -12.08 -8.38
CA ASN A 76 4.65 -11.77 -9.68
C ASN A 76 4.68 -10.26 -9.97
N LYS A 77 5.46 -9.87 -10.98
CA LYS A 77 5.62 -8.48 -11.44
C LYS A 77 4.32 -7.82 -11.91
N ARG A 78 3.31 -8.59 -12.35
CA ARG A 78 2.05 -8.03 -12.88
C ARG A 78 0.96 -7.82 -11.83
N GLY A 79 1.11 -8.40 -10.65
CA GLY A 79 0.13 -8.27 -9.58
C GLY A 79 0.32 -9.26 -8.46
N TYR A 80 -0.29 -8.97 -7.32
CA TYR A 80 -0.14 -9.76 -6.09
C TYR A 80 -1.29 -10.72 -5.82
N LYS A 81 -2.52 -10.41 -6.26
CA LYS A 81 -3.75 -11.12 -5.83
C LYS A 81 -3.82 -12.60 -6.21
N MET A 82 -3.10 -13.02 -7.24
CA MET A 82 -3.13 -14.40 -7.75
C MET A 82 -2.02 -15.29 -7.16
N GLN A 83 -1.23 -14.77 -6.23
CA GLN A 83 -0.08 -15.46 -5.64
C GLN A 83 -0.06 -15.23 -4.12
N PRO A 84 0.59 -16.11 -3.35
CA PRO A 84 1.00 -15.79 -1.99
C PRO A 84 1.80 -14.47 -1.98
N HIS A 85 1.46 -13.58 -1.07
CA HIS A 85 2.07 -12.25 -0.96
C HIS A 85 2.04 -11.77 0.48
N PHE A 86 2.95 -10.87 0.82
CA PHE A 86 2.93 -10.12 2.08
C PHE A 86 2.16 -8.82 1.89
N GLN A 87 1.66 -8.25 2.98
CA GLN A 87 0.96 -6.97 2.98
C GLN A 87 1.43 -6.07 4.12
N LEU A 88 1.55 -4.78 3.82
CA LEU A 88 1.61 -3.71 4.80
C LEU A 88 0.34 -2.88 4.62
N GLY A 89 -0.42 -2.68 5.70
CA GLY A 89 -1.69 -1.97 5.65
C GLY A 89 -1.81 -0.90 6.73
N ILE A 90 -2.67 0.08 6.46
CA ILE A 90 -3.07 1.12 7.39
C ILE A 90 -4.59 1.32 7.31
N TRP A 91 -5.21 1.55 8.47
CA TRP A 91 -6.64 1.74 8.68
C TRP A 91 -6.89 3.07 9.38
N GLY A 92 -8.06 3.65 9.13
CA GLY A 92 -8.59 4.77 9.90
C GLY A 92 -9.20 4.35 11.23
#